data_AF-A0A4U6KGI6-F1
#
_entry.id   AF-A0A4U6KGI6-F1
#
_cell.length_a   1.000
_cell.length_b   1.000
_cell.length_c   1.000
_cell.angle_alpha   90.00
_cell.angle_beta   90.00
_cell.angle_gamma   90.00
#
_symmetry.space_group_name_H-M   'P 1'
#
loop_
_entity.id
_entity.type
_entity.pdbx_description
1 polymer ?
#
loop_
_entity_poly.entity_id
_entity_poly.type
_entity_poly.pdbx_seq_one_letter_code
_entity_poly.pdbx_strand_id
1 'polypeptide(L)' 'IPDEQRICFWPQYFGSIPQWITLEPRIFAWMDRFCDEYNSGIWSFYTLSNGGAFMAPDADVDDKWHL' A
#
# COMPACT_ATOMS: atom_id res chain seq x y z
N ILE A 1 -7.62 -5.10 4.46
CA ILE A 1 -8.77 -5.75 3.76
C ILE A 1 -8.42 -7.21 3.48
N PRO A 2 -9.41 -8.13 3.40
CA PRO A 2 -9.16 -9.52 2.99
C PRO A 2 -8.50 -9.60 1.62
N ASP A 3 -7.66 -10.61 1.39
CA ASP A 3 -6.88 -10.72 0.15
C ASP A 3 -7.74 -10.79 -1.11
N GLU A 4 -8.90 -11.45 -1.04
CA GLU A 4 -9.88 -11.54 -2.12
C GLU A 4 -10.40 -10.17 -2.59
N GLN A 5 -10.38 -9.15 -1.72
CA GLN A 5 -10.84 -7.80 -2.04
C GLN A 5 -9.72 -6.89 -2.56
N ARG A 6 -8.45 -7.32 -2.50
CA ARG A 6 -7.30 -6.50 -2.93
C ARG A 6 -7.37 -6.15 -4.40
N ILE A 7 -7.85 -7.07 -5.25
CA ILE A 7 -7.99 -6.83 -6.69
C ILE A 7 -8.99 -5.70 -7.00
N CYS A 8 -9.98 -5.49 -6.12
CA CYS A 8 -11.00 -4.46 -6.27
C CYS A 8 -10.61 -3.14 -5.58
N PHE A 9 -9.59 -3.13 -4.72
CA PHE A 9 -9.22 -1.97 -3.91
C PHE A 9 -8.90 -0.74 -4.76
N TRP A 10 -7.92 -0.84 -5.66
CA TRP A 10 -7.53 0.28 -6.51
C TRP A 10 -8.66 0.79 -7.42
N PRO A 11 -9.39 -0.06 -8.17
CA PRO A 11 -10.48 0.44 -9.00
C PRO A 11 -11.64 1.03 -8.17
N GLN A 12 -11.89 0.54 -6.95
CA GLN A 12 -12.95 1.08 -6.09
C GLN A 12 -12.63 2.49 -5.57
N TYR A 13 -11.40 2.76 -5.17
CA TYR A 13 -11.01 4.03 -4.53
C TYR A 13 -10.38 5.03 -5.51
N PHE A 14 -9.67 4.54 -6.52
CA PHE A 14 -8.87 5.35 -7.43
C PHE A 14 -9.22 5.11 -8.91
N GLY A 15 -10.26 4.33 -9.22
CA GLY A 15 -10.62 3.95 -10.60
C GLY A 15 -10.96 5.13 -11.52
N SER A 16 -11.33 6.29 -10.97
CA SER A 16 -11.55 7.53 -11.71
C SER A 16 -10.26 8.26 -12.08
N ILE A 17 -9.12 7.90 -11.49
CA ILE A 17 -7.83 8.50 -11.76
C ILE A 17 -7.22 7.83 -13.01
N PRO A 18 -6.82 8.60 -14.03
CA PRO A 18 -6.10 8.05 -15.16
C PRO A 18 -4.85 7.29 -14.71
N GLN A 19 -4.62 6.10 -15.27
CA GLN A 19 -3.46 5.27 -14.97
C GLN A 19 -3.38 4.79 -13.51
N TRP A 20 -4.50 4.68 -12.80
CA TRP A 20 -4.55 4.16 -11.42
C TRP A 20 -3.83 2.81 -11.24
N ILE A 21 -3.78 1.97 -12.28
CA ILE A 21 -3.08 0.69 -12.28
C ILE A 21 -1.56 0.82 -12.03
N THR A 22 -1.00 2.01 -12.24
CA THR A 22 0.41 2.31 -12.00
C THR A 22 0.71 2.72 -10.56
N LEU A 23 -0.31 2.96 -9.72
CA LEU A 23 -0.12 3.42 -8.35
C LEU A 23 0.69 2.42 -7.52
N GLU A 24 0.32 1.15 -7.55
CA GLU A 24 1.00 0.10 -6.79
C GLU A 24 2.46 -0.12 -7.23
N PRO A 25 2.78 -0.31 -8.54
CA PRO A 25 4.16 -0.37 -9.00
C PRO A 25 4.98 0.88 -8.63
N ARG A 26 4.34 2.06 -8.64
CA ARG A 26 5.00 3.31 -8.31
C ARG A 26 5.31 3.41 -6.82
N ILE A 27 4.41 2.97 -5.95
CA ILE A 27 4.64 2.90 -4.50
C ILE A 27 5.83 1.98 -4.20
N PHE A 28 5.89 0.80 -4.82
CA PHE A 28 7.04 -0.10 -4.66
C PHE A 28 8.34 0.50 -5.16
N ALA A 29 8.36 1.11 -6.33
CA ALA A 29 9.56 1.77 -6.86
C ALA A 29 10.05 2.94 -5.99
N TRP A 30 9.12 3.68 -5.37
CA TRP A 30 9.48 4.73 -4.42
C TRP A 30 10.10 4.14 -3.14
N MET A 31 9.56 3.05 -2.60
CA MET A 31 10.11 2.41 -1.42
C MET A 31 11.49 1.81 -1.68
N ASP A 32 11.67 1.14 -2.81
CA ASP A 32 12.97 0.60 -3.26
C ASP A 32 14.04 1.69 -3.38
N ARG A 33 13.64 2.90 -3.80
CA ARG A 33 14.55 4.04 -3.91
C ARG A 33 14.91 4.69 -2.56
N PHE A 34 14.00 4.67 -1.59
CA PHE A 34 14.16 5.40 -0.33
C PHE A 34 14.61 4.55 0.85
N CYS A 35 14.53 3.23 0.73
CA CYS A 35 14.88 2.30 1.78
C CYS A 35 15.73 1.18 1.19
N ASP A 36 17.06 1.33 1.27
CA ASP A 36 18.03 0.34 0.78
C ASP A 36 17.89 -1.04 1.48
N GLU A 37 17.27 -1.06 2.67
CA GLU A 37 17.00 -2.27 3.46
C GLU A 37 15.60 -2.85 3.24
N TYR A 38 14.79 -2.24 2.36
CA TYR A 38 13.44 -2.71 2.07
C TYR A 38 13.47 -4.01 1.25
N ASN A 39 13.25 -5.14 1.93
CA ASN A 39 13.29 -6.47 1.33
C ASN A 39 11.93 -6.94 0.77
N SER A 40 11.17 -6.04 0.13
CA SER A 40 9.88 -6.38 -0.50
C SER A 40 8.93 -7.15 0.44
N GLY A 41 8.59 -6.54 1.58
CA GLY A 41 7.73 -7.15 2.60
C GLY A 41 6.27 -7.31 2.15
N ILE A 42 5.47 -7.95 3.01
CA ILE A 42 4.01 -8.01 2.83
C ILE A 42 3.45 -6.59 3.00
N TRP A 43 2.42 -6.23 2.23
CA TRP A 43 1.71 -4.97 2.40
C TRP A 43 0.30 -5.22 2.89
N SER A 44 -0.19 -4.32 3.72
CA SER A 44 -1.57 -4.30 4.17
C SER A 44 -2.29 -3.09 3.59
N PHE A 45 -3.55 -3.30 3.21
CA PHE A 45 -4.42 -2.29 2.62
C PHE A 45 -5.48 -1.83 3.62
N TYR A 46 -5.62 -0.52 3.74
CA TYR A 46 -6.44 0.14 4.75
C TYR A 46 -7.42 1.11 4.11
N THR A 47 -8.59 1.20 4.71
CA THR A 47 -9.64 2.16 4.36
C THR A 47 -9.91 3.03 5.58
N LEU A 48 -10.13 4.32 5.34
CA LEU A 48 -10.39 5.31 6.37
C LEU A 48 -11.87 5.64 6.39
N SER A 49 -12.40 5.94 7.58
CA SER A 49 -13.82 6.30 7.77
C SER A 49 -14.25 7.55 6.99
N ASN A 50 -13.29 8.39 6.58
CA ASN A 50 -13.52 9.57 5.75
C ASN A 50 -13.55 9.27 4.24
N GLY A 51 -13.53 8.00 3.84
CA GLY A 51 -13.51 7.58 2.43
C GLY A 51 -12.12 7.51 1.79
N GLY A 52 -11.06 7.82 2.53
CA GLY A 52 -9.68 7.63 2.08
C GLY A 52 -9.24 6.18 2.09
N ALA A 53 -8.16 5.88 1.36
CA ALA A 53 -7.58 4.55 1.30
C ALA A 53 -6.06 4.63 1.11
N PHE A 54 -5.31 3.70 1.72
CA PHE A 54 -3.85 3.64 1.60
C PHE A 54 -3.33 2.20 1.78
N MET A 55 -2.07 1.98 1.40
CA MET A 55 -1.34 0.74 1.68
C MET A 55 -0.07 1.06 2.48
N ALA A 56 0.31 0.18 3.39
CA ALA A 56 1.54 0.28 4.17
C ALA A 56 2.21 -1.09 4.26
N PRO A 57 3.55 -1.17 4.35
CA PRO A 57 4.23 -2.41 4.63
C PRO A 57 3.74 -2.95 5.98
N ASP A 58 3.60 -4.27 6.06
CA ASP A 58 3.28 -4.95 7.30
C ASP A 58 4.48 -4.76 8.24
N ALA A 59 4.27 -4.01 9.31
CA ALA A 59 5.25 -3.95 10.38
C ALA A 59 4.93 -5.13 11.28
N ASP A 60 5.84 -6.12 11.34
CA ASP A 60 5.81 -7.06 12.46
C ASP A 60 5.67 -6.24 13.73
N VAL A 61 4.66 -6.55 14.54
CA VAL A 61 4.18 -5.72 15.67
C VAL A 61 5.28 -5.38 16.69
N ASP A 62 6.43 -6.06 16.61
CA ASP A 62 7.62 -5.87 17.43
C ASP A 62 8.61 -4.82 16.88
N ASP A 63 8.64 -4.56 15.56
CA ASP A 63 9.48 -3.52 14.94
C ASP A 63 8.69 -2.22 14.77
N LYS A 64 8.12 -1.77 15.89
CA LYS A 64 7.46 -0.48 15.97
C LYS A 64 8.53 0.61 15.86
N TRP A 65 8.76 1.10 14.62
CA TRP A 65 9.67 2.18 14.25
C TRP A 65 10.02 3.09 15.44
N HIS A 66 11.16 2.81 16.08
CA HIS A 66 11.68 3.64 17.14
C HIS A 66 12.12 4.96 16.48
N LEU A 67 11.36 6.02 16.76
CA LEU A 67 11.67 7.38 16.35
C LEU A 67 12.86 7.93 17.16
#